data_AF-A0A7V3JQ74-F1
#
_entry.id   AF-A0A7V3JQ74-F1
#
_cell.length_a   1.000
_cell.length_b   1.000
_cell.length_c   1.000
_cell.angle_alpha   90.00
_cell.angle_beta   90.00
_cell.angle_gamma   90.00
#
_symmetry.space_group_name_H-M   'P 1'
#
loop_
_entity.id
_entity.type
_entity.pdbx_description
1 polymer ?
#
loop_
_entity_poly.entity_id
_entity_poly.type
_entity_poly.pdbx_seq_one_letter_code
_entity_poly.pdbx_strand_id
1 'polypeptide(L)'
;MTLPGPGEAARRAPVQIPLGVLAGYLRQKRMVGHRLPPLAPPSNGRPHEPPCDLEAMVAARGGQPVDAYLGLDVGSISTKIAVIDAENRVLAKVYLMTAGRPLEAVQRALREIRQQVGNRVRIRGAATTGSGRYLTGEFIGADLVINEITAQATAAALLDPEVDTIFEIGGQDSKYISLDRGVVVDFEMNHACAAGTGSFLEEQAERLGINIQEQFAELALGS
;
A
#
# COMPACT_ATOMS: atom_id res chain seq x y z
N MET A 1 -6.14 65.85 30.47
CA MET A 1 -5.64 64.69 31.23
C MET A 1 -5.35 63.60 30.21
N THR A 2 -4.10 63.52 29.76
CA THR A 2 -3.62 62.62 28.70
C THR A 2 -3.29 61.24 29.28
N LEU A 3 -3.78 60.18 28.62
CA LEU A 3 -3.48 58.79 28.99
C LEU A 3 -2.01 58.45 28.68
N PRO A 4 -1.33 57.62 29.49
CA PRO A 4 0.05 57.22 29.22
C PRO A 4 0.10 56.17 28.10
N GLY A 5 1.15 56.25 27.28
CA GLY A 5 1.40 55.36 26.14
C GLY A 5 1.81 53.93 26.52
N PRO A 6 1.82 53.00 25.54
CA PRO A 6 2.08 51.59 25.78
C PRO A 6 3.52 51.37 26.22
N GLY A 7 3.69 50.68 27.35
CA GLY A 7 4.98 50.34 27.93
C GLY A 7 5.81 49.43 27.03
N GLU A 8 7.11 49.72 27.01
CA GLU A 8 8.17 48.97 26.34
C GLU A 8 8.13 47.49 26.76
N ALA A 9 7.85 46.59 25.82
CA ALA A 9 7.88 45.15 26.07
C ALA A 9 9.34 44.71 26.31
N ALA A 10 9.64 44.30 27.55
CA ALA A 10 10.94 43.77 27.92
C ALA A 10 11.31 42.59 27.02
N ARG A 11 12.37 42.75 26.20
CA ARG A 11 12.93 41.67 25.38
C ARG A 11 13.40 40.55 26.31
N ARG A 12 12.74 39.39 26.28
CA ARG A 12 13.20 38.19 26.99
C ARG A 12 14.56 37.76 26.43
N ALA A 13 15.53 37.53 27.32
CA ALA A 13 16.84 37.03 26.95
C ALA A 13 16.72 35.69 26.19
N PRO A 14 17.57 35.42 25.19
CA PRO A 14 17.54 34.17 24.45
C PRO A 14 17.79 32.99 25.40
N VAL A 15 16.93 31.97 25.32
CA VAL A 15 17.08 30.72 26.07
C VAL A 15 18.37 30.04 25.61
N GLN A 16 19.36 29.96 26.49
CA GLN A 16 20.57 29.17 26.24
C GLN A 16 20.21 27.69 26.37
N ILE A 17 20.13 26.99 25.25
CA ILE A 17 19.98 25.53 25.25
C ILE A 17 21.38 24.94 25.54
N PRO A 18 21.58 24.20 26.65
CA PRO A 18 22.87 23.61 26.97
C PRO A 18 23.16 22.44 26.01
N LEU A 19 23.77 22.76 24.87
CA LEU A 19 24.18 21.79 23.85
C LEU A 19 25.11 20.70 24.36
N GLY A 20 25.75 20.89 25.53
CA GLY A 20 26.57 19.88 26.19
C GLY A 20 25.81 18.60 26.55
N VAL A 21 24.53 18.72 26.92
CA VAL A 21 23.68 17.56 27.23
C VAL A 21 23.39 16.76 25.95
N LEU A 22 23.04 17.46 24.87
CA LEU A 22 22.81 16.85 23.56
C LEU A 22 24.08 16.22 22.99
N ALA A 23 25.23 16.89 23.13
CA ALA A 23 26.52 16.38 22.72
C ALA A 23 26.98 15.17 23.55
N GLY A 24 26.56 15.07 24.81
CA GLY A 24 26.76 13.89 25.66
C GLY A 24 25.88 12.72 25.22
N TYR A 25 24.61 12.99 24.93
CA TYR A 25 23.64 12.00 24.43
C TYR A 25 24.06 11.42 23.07
N LEU A 26 24.47 12.27 22.13
CA LEU A 26 24.96 11.85 20.81
C LEU A 26 26.27 11.06 20.89
N ARG A 27 27.15 11.41 21.84
CA ARG A 27 28.41 10.66 22.08
C ARG A 27 28.18 9.30 22.72
N GLN A 28 27.11 9.15 23.50
CA GLN A 28 26.81 7.87 24.15
C GLN A 28 26.36 6.78 23.18
N LYS A 29 26.06 7.09 21.90
CA LYS A 29 25.83 6.17 20.76
C LYS A 29 25.44 4.74 21.17
N ARG A 30 24.45 4.62 22.06
CA ARG A 30 23.94 3.32 22.46
C ARG A 30 22.82 3.05 21.48
N MET A 31 23.21 2.73 20.24
CA MET A 31 22.28 2.04 19.35
C MET A 31 22.10 0.66 19.94
N VAL A 32 21.09 0.52 20.79
CA VAL A 32 20.59 -0.76 21.23
C VAL A 32 19.77 -1.29 20.06
N GLY A 33 20.41 -2.10 19.21
CA GLY A 33 19.77 -2.71 18.06
C GLY A 33 20.78 -3.07 16.97
N HIS A 34 20.63 -4.28 16.41
CA HIS A 34 21.31 -4.62 15.16
C HIS A 34 20.77 -3.69 14.06
N ARG A 35 21.64 -2.90 13.44
CA ARG A 35 21.29 -2.24 12.18
C ARG A 35 21.22 -3.30 11.11
N LEU A 36 20.05 -3.48 10.52
CA LEU A 36 19.93 -4.16 9.24
C LEU A 36 20.66 -3.33 8.17
N PRO A 37 21.25 -3.97 7.15
CA PRO A 37 21.76 -3.26 5.99
C PRO A 37 20.63 -2.38 5.40
N PRO A 38 20.96 -1.18 4.87
CA PRO A 38 19.97 -0.39 4.14
C PRO A 38 19.28 -1.24 3.07
N LEU A 39 17.96 -1.09 2.95
CA LEU A 39 17.22 -1.73 1.88
C LEU A 39 17.81 -1.25 0.55
N ALA A 40 18.47 -2.17 -0.16
CA ALA A 40 18.89 -1.94 -1.53
C ALA A 40 17.71 -2.24 -2.46
N PRO A 41 17.57 -1.55 -3.60
CA PRO A 41 16.70 -2.01 -4.66
C PRO A 41 17.00 -3.48 -4.95
N PRO A 42 15.99 -4.35 -5.07
CA PRO A 42 16.22 -5.76 -5.34
C PRO A 42 17.11 -5.91 -6.58
N SER A 43 18.18 -6.70 -6.46
CA SER A 43 19.17 -6.95 -7.54
C SER A 43 18.54 -7.50 -8.82
N ASN A 44 17.32 -8.03 -8.71
CA ASN A 44 16.58 -8.72 -9.75
C ASN A 44 15.52 -7.80 -10.39
N GLY A 45 15.56 -6.49 -10.11
CA GLY A 45 14.45 -5.57 -10.36
C GLY A 45 13.27 -5.86 -9.42
N ARG A 46 12.20 -5.06 -9.50
CA ARG A 46 10.90 -5.53 -9.01
C ARG A 46 10.62 -6.82 -9.79
N PRO A 47 10.25 -7.96 -9.17
CA PRO A 47 9.78 -9.11 -9.92
C PRO A 47 8.47 -8.71 -10.59
N HIS A 48 8.56 -8.03 -11.73
CA HIS A 48 7.50 -8.07 -12.70
C HIS A 48 7.68 -9.45 -13.32
N GLU A 49 7.01 -10.45 -12.75
CA GLU A 49 6.80 -11.69 -13.48
C GLU A 49 6.32 -11.28 -14.89
N PRO A 50 6.92 -11.87 -15.95
CA PRO A 50 6.44 -11.61 -17.29
C PRO A 50 4.92 -11.88 -17.32
N PRO A 51 4.14 -11.06 -18.03
CA PRO A 51 2.70 -11.27 -18.12
C PRO A 51 2.43 -12.73 -18.49
N CYS A 52 1.56 -13.38 -17.73
CA CYS A 52 1.22 -14.77 -17.96
C CYS A 52 0.66 -14.93 -19.39
N ASP A 53 1.23 -15.82 -20.20
CA ASP A 53 0.76 -16.06 -21.57
C ASP A 53 -0.53 -16.88 -21.56
N LEU A 54 -1.64 -16.16 -21.36
CA LEU A 54 -2.97 -16.74 -21.26
C LEU A 54 -3.38 -17.49 -22.54
N GLU A 55 -2.91 -17.06 -23.72
CA GLU A 55 -3.20 -17.74 -24.98
C GLU A 55 -2.50 -19.09 -25.04
N ALA A 56 -1.21 -19.14 -24.70
CA ALA A 56 -0.48 -20.40 -24.62
C ALA A 56 -1.11 -21.37 -23.60
N MET A 57 -1.59 -20.87 -22.46
CA MET A 57 -2.27 -21.67 -21.44
C MET A 57 -3.60 -22.25 -21.93
N VAL A 58 -4.40 -21.47 -22.68
CA VAL A 58 -5.64 -21.95 -23.28
C VAL A 58 -5.35 -22.96 -24.39
N ALA A 59 -4.35 -22.72 -25.23
CA ALA A 59 -3.92 -23.66 -26.26
C ALA A 59 -3.48 -25.01 -25.66
N ALA A 60 -2.69 -24.99 -24.57
CA ALA A 60 -2.28 -26.19 -23.84
C ALA A 60 -3.46 -26.96 -23.24
N ARG A 61 -4.60 -26.29 -23.01
CA ARG A 61 -5.87 -26.87 -22.54
C ARG A 61 -6.83 -27.22 -23.68
N GLY A 62 -6.35 -27.31 -24.92
CA GLY A 62 -7.18 -27.66 -26.07
C GLY A 62 -8.29 -26.64 -26.34
N GLY A 63 -8.06 -25.36 -26.04
CA GLY A 63 -9.04 -24.28 -26.20
C GLY A 63 -10.01 -24.12 -25.03
N GLN A 64 -9.88 -24.91 -23.96
CA GLN A 64 -10.73 -24.74 -22.78
C GLN A 64 -10.30 -23.54 -21.93
N PRO A 65 -11.26 -22.80 -21.32
CA PRO A 65 -10.94 -21.72 -20.41
C PRO A 65 -10.14 -22.19 -19.19
N VAL A 66 -9.23 -21.34 -18.72
CA VAL A 66 -8.47 -21.52 -17.47
C VAL A 66 -9.39 -21.24 -16.28
N ASP A 67 -9.50 -22.18 -15.35
CA ASP A 67 -10.19 -21.92 -14.09
C ASP A 67 -9.39 -20.89 -13.26
N ALA A 68 -10.08 -19.85 -12.79
CA ALA A 68 -9.47 -18.69 -12.15
C ALA A 68 -10.31 -18.14 -10.98
N TYR A 69 -9.70 -17.27 -10.18
CA TYR A 69 -10.28 -16.66 -9.00
C TYR A 69 -10.12 -15.14 -9.05
N LEU A 70 -11.16 -14.42 -8.62
CA LEU A 70 -11.23 -12.97 -8.71
C LEU A 70 -11.06 -12.33 -7.31
N GLY A 71 -10.03 -11.51 -7.14
CA GLY A 71 -9.79 -10.75 -5.91
C GLY A 71 -10.01 -9.25 -6.12
N LEU A 72 -10.76 -8.60 -5.23
CA LEU A 72 -10.96 -7.15 -5.25
C LEU A 72 -10.52 -6.54 -3.91
N ASP A 73 -9.58 -5.60 -3.96
CA ASP A 73 -9.21 -4.74 -2.84
C ASP A 73 -9.75 -3.33 -3.11
N VAL A 74 -10.82 -2.98 -2.42
CA VAL A 74 -11.51 -1.70 -2.60
C VAL A 74 -11.22 -0.81 -1.40
N GLY A 75 -10.20 0.04 -1.55
CA GLY A 75 -9.85 1.08 -0.59
C GLY A 75 -10.52 2.41 -0.88
N SER A 76 -10.36 3.37 0.05
CA SER A 76 -10.90 4.74 -0.08
C SER A 76 -10.23 5.53 -1.22
N ILE A 77 -8.94 5.28 -1.45
CA ILE A 77 -8.13 5.96 -2.47
C ILE A 77 -8.08 5.16 -3.77
N SER A 78 -7.82 3.85 -3.69
CA SER A 78 -7.61 2.98 -4.84
C SER A 78 -8.49 1.74 -4.82
N THR A 79 -8.87 1.28 -6.02
CA THR A 79 -9.51 -0.01 -6.27
C THR A 79 -8.56 -0.88 -7.06
N LYS A 80 -8.23 -2.06 -6.53
CA LYS A 80 -7.34 -3.04 -7.16
C LYS A 80 -8.12 -4.31 -7.44
N ILE A 81 -8.00 -4.85 -8.64
CA ILE A 81 -8.59 -6.14 -9.01
C ILE A 81 -7.49 -7.03 -9.59
N ALA A 82 -7.46 -8.29 -9.18
CA ALA A 82 -6.59 -9.31 -9.73
C ALA A 82 -7.39 -10.57 -10.08
N VAL A 83 -7.01 -11.23 -11.17
CA VAL A 83 -7.45 -12.56 -11.54
C VAL A 83 -6.26 -13.49 -11.46
N ILE A 84 -6.36 -14.55 -10.68
CA ILE A 84 -5.32 -15.55 -10.51
C ILE A 84 -5.82 -16.96 -10.86
N ASP A 85 -4.92 -17.86 -11.26
CA ASP A 85 -5.26 -19.28 -11.38
C ASP A 85 -4.97 -20.06 -10.08
N ALA A 86 -5.17 -21.38 -10.13
CA ALA A 86 -4.92 -22.29 -9.00
C ALA A 86 -3.43 -22.40 -8.60
N GLU A 87 -2.52 -21.99 -9.48
CA GLU A 87 -1.08 -21.94 -9.22
C GLU A 87 -0.62 -20.55 -8.75
N ASN A 88 -1.57 -19.67 -8.38
CA ASN A 88 -1.35 -18.29 -7.94
C ASN A 88 -0.73 -17.37 -9.00
N ARG A 89 -0.76 -17.74 -10.28
CA ARG A 89 -0.25 -16.89 -11.36
C ARG A 89 -1.27 -15.79 -11.66
N VAL A 90 -0.78 -14.55 -11.79
CA VAL A 90 -1.64 -13.40 -12.14
C VAL A 90 -1.95 -13.42 -13.64
N LEU A 91 -3.21 -13.66 -13.97
CA LEU A 91 -3.71 -13.69 -15.36
C LEU A 91 -4.12 -12.30 -15.86
N ALA A 92 -4.62 -11.45 -14.97
CA ALA A 92 -4.99 -10.08 -15.27
C ALA A 92 -5.00 -9.25 -13.98
N LYS A 93 -4.73 -7.94 -14.10
CA LYS A 93 -4.83 -7.00 -12.99
C LYS A 93 -5.23 -5.61 -13.46
N VAL A 94 -5.91 -4.88 -12.60
CA VAL A 94 -6.31 -3.50 -12.82
C VAL A 94 -6.10 -2.72 -11.52
N TYR A 95 -5.56 -1.51 -11.65
CA TYR A 95 -5.46 -0.54 -10.56
C TYR A 95 -6.14 0.76 -11.02
N LEU A 96 -7.16 1.20 -10.29
CA LEU A 96 -7.86 2.45 -10.54
C LEU A 96 -7.94 3.28 -9.26
N MET A 97 -8.13 4.59 -9.42
CA MET A 97 -8.52 5.45 -8.30
C MET A 97 -9.99 5.24 -7.97
N THR A 98 -10.31 5.00 -6.70
CA THR A 98 -11.69 4.87 -6.21
C THR A 98 -12.44 6.19 -6.32
N ALA A 99 -11.75 7.32 -6.05
CA ALA A 99 -12.28 8.68 -6.15
C ALA A 99 -13.63 8.89 -5.43
N GLY A 100 -13.83 8.22 -4.28
CA GLY A 100 -15.08 8.26 -3.53
C GLY A 100 -16.28 7.57 -4.19
N ARG A 101 -16.08 6.89 -5.33
CA ARG A 101 -17.13 6.20 -6.11
C ARG A 101 -16.78 4.71 -6.30
N PRO A 102 -16.81 3.91 -5.22
CA PRO A 102 -16.33 2.53 -5.24
C PRO A 102 -17.04 1.63 -6.25
N LEU A 103 -18.36 1.75 -6.39
CA LEU A 103 -19.11 0.93 -7.35
C LEU A 103 -18.78 1.26 -8.81
N GLU A 104 -18.62 2.55 -9.14
CA GLU A 104 -18.23 2.98 -10.49
C GLU A 104 -16.81 2.48 -10.83
N ALA A 105 -15.87 2.61 -9.87
CA ALA A 105 -14.51 2.13 -10.02
C ALA A 105 -14.46 0.61 -10.21
N VAL A 106 -15.20 -0.16 -9.41
CA VAL A 106 -15.32 -1.61 -9.55
C VAL A 106 -15.91 -2.00 -10.91
N GLN A 107 -17.01 -1.38 -11.33
CA GLN A 107 -17.62 -1.67 -12.64
C GLN A 107 -16.67 -1.41 -13.80
N ARG A 108 -15.90 -0.31 -13.73
CA ARG A 108 -14.89 0.02 -14.72
C ARG A 108 -13.75 -1.01 -14.70
N ALA A 109 -13.23 -1.33 -13.52
CA ALA A 109 -12.15 -2.30 -13.38
C ALA A 109 -12.56 -3.70 -13.87
N LEU A 110 -13.78 -4.16 -13.58
CA LEU A 110 -14.31 -5.43 -14.10
C LEU A 110 -14.45 -5.44 -15.63
N ARG A 111 -14.82 -4.30 -16.24
CA ARG A 111 -14.83 -4.14 -17.69
C ARG A 111 -13.42 -4.25 -18.28
N GLU A 112 -12.43 -3.60 -17.67
CA GLU A 112 -11.03 -3.66 -18.08
C GLU A 112 -10.46 -5.09 -17.92
N ILE A 113 -10.75 -5.78 -16.81
CA ILE A 113 -10.40 -7.19 -16.62
C ILE A 113 -11.01 -8.06 -17.72
N ARG A 114 -12.32 -7.89 -18.01
CA ARG A 114 -12.99 -8.65 -19.08
C ARG A 114 -12.35 -8.42 -20.45
N GLN A 115 -11.83 -7.22 -20.73
CA GLN A 115 -11.09 -6.94 -21.97
C GLN A 115 -9.75 -7.67 -22.02
N GLN A 116 -9.04 -7.78 -20.89
CA GLN A 116 -7.77 -8.50 -20.80
C GLN A 116 -7.95 -10.01 -20.98
N VAL A 117 -8.92 -10.63 -20.28
CA VAL A 117 -9.07 -12.10 -20.26
C VAL A 117 -10.07 -12.63 -21.28
N GLY A 118 -11.12 -11.89 -21.61
CA GLY A 118 -12.21 -12.36 -22.47
C GLY A 118 -12.89 -13.62 -21.93
N ASN A 119 -13.14 -14.59 -22.81
CA ASN A 119 -13.73 -15.89 -22.45
C ASN A 119 -12.68 -16.96 -22.09
N ARG A 120 -11.41 -16.57 -21.97
CA ARG A 120 -10.27 -17.48 -21.73
C ARG A 120 -10.17 -17.94 -20.29
N VAL A 121 -10.92 -17.32 -19.39
CA VAL A 121 -10.97 -17.68 -17.97
C VAL A 121 -12.39 -18.03 -17.57
N ARG A 122 -12.51 -18.97 -16.63
CA ARG A 122 -13.74 -19.30 -15.92
C ARG A 122 -13.54 -18.95 -14.45
N ILE A 123 -14.24 -17.91 -13.98
CA ILE A 123 -14.18 -17.52 -12.56
C ILE A 123 -14.89 -18.59 -11.73
N ARG A 124 -14.14 -19.25 -10.85
CA ARG A 124 -14.60 -20.31 -9.94
C ARG A 124 -14.97 -19.79 -8.56
N GLY A 125 -14.46 -18.61 -8.20
CA GLY A 125 -14.84 -17.90 -6.99
C GLY A 125 -14.30 -16.47 -6.98
N ALA A 126 -14.89 -15.64 -6.13
CA ALA A 126 -14.54 -14.25 -5.93
C ALA A 126 -14.42 -13.90 -4.44
N ALA A 127 -13.45 -13.06 -4.11
CA ALA A 127 -13.25 -12.54 -2.77
C ALA A 127 -13.07 -11.01 -2.80
N THR A 128 -13.59 -10.33 -1.78
CA THR A 128 -13.42 -8.89 -1.60
C THR A 128 -12.73 -8.55 -0.29
N THR A 129 -11.95 -7.46 -0.30
CA THR A 129 -11.24 -6.90 0.85
C THR A 129 -11.15 -5.38 0.75
N GLY A 130 -10.51 -4.75 1.74
CA GLY A 130 -10.43 -3.30 1.89
C GLY A 130 -11.64 -2.68 2.61
N SER A 131 -11.70 -1.35 2.65
CA SER A 131 -12.76 -0.61 3.35
C SER A 131 -14.13 -0.70 2.65
N GLY A 132 -14.16 -0.88 1.33
CA GLY A 132 -15.37 -1.06 0.52
C GLY A 132 -15.86 -2.51 0.39
N ARG A 133 -15.21 -3.47 1.04
CA ARG A 133 -15.40 -4.92 0.79
C ARG A 133 -16.83 -5.44 0.89
N TYR A 134 -17.62 -4.96 1.84
CA TYR A 134 -18.99 -5.45 2.04
C TYR A 134 -19.91 -4.98 0.92
N LEU A 135 -19.87 -3.68 0.61
CA LEU A 135 -20.62 -3.08 -0.48
C LEU A 135 -20.26 -3.75 -1.82
N THR A 136 -18.97 -3.92 -2.08
CA THR A 136 -18.51 -4.57 -3.31
C THR A 136 -18.84 -6.06 -3.33
N GLY A 137 -18.71 -6.75 -2.20
CA GLY A 137 -19.01 -8.16 -2.08
C GLY A 137 -20.47 -8.46 -2.39
N GLU A 138 -21.39 -7.67 -1.83
CA GLU A 138 -22.82 -7.75 -2.16
C GLU A 138 -23.08 -7.43 -3.63
N PHE A 139 -22.45 -6.38 -4.16
CA PHE A 139 -22.64 -5.96 -5.56
C PHE A 139 -22.23 -7.03 -6.59
N ILE A 140 -21.14 -7.78 -6.34
CA ILE A 140 -20.65 -8.80 -7.28
C ILE A 140 -21.12 -10.22 -6.93
N GLY A 141 -21.77 -10.41 -5.77
CA GLY A 141 -22.09 -11.73 -5.24
C GLY A 141 -20.84 -12.53 -4.86
N ALA A 142 -19.89 -11.90 -4.16
CA ALA A 142 -18.63 -12.53 -3.77
C ALA A 142 -18.85 -13.71 -2.83
N ASP A 143 -18.08 -14.78 -3.02
CA ASP A 143 -18.12 -15.97 -2.17
C ASP A 143 -17.53 -15.68 -0.77
N LEU A 144 -16.54 -14.78 -0.71
CA LEU A 144 -15.84 -14.42 0.51
C LEU A 144 -15.69 -12.91 0.65
N VAL A 145 -15.88 -12.42 1.87
CA VAL A 145 -15.56 -11.04 2.27
C VAL A 145 -14.54 -11.11 3.41
N ILE A 146 -13.32 -10.68 3.13
CA ILE A 146 -12.14 -10.92 3.98
C ILE A 146 -11.62 -9.60 4.53
N ASN A 147 -11.08 -9.60 5.75
CA ASN A 147 -10.38 -8.44 6.29
C ASN A 147 -9.07 -8.18 5.52
N GLU A 148 -8.74 -6.90 5.30
CA GLU A 148 -7.52 -6.48 4.60
C GLU A 148 -6.25 -6.98 5.27
N ILE A 149 -6.18 -6.96 6.60
CA ILE A 149 -5.05 -7.49 7.37
C ILE A 149 -4.82 -8.97 7.05
N THR A 150 -5.90 -9.77 7.06
CA THR A 150 -5.83 -11.20 6.75
C THR A 150 -5.46 -11.45 5.29
N ALA A 151 -6.02 -10.67 4.36
CA ALA A 151 -5.71 -10.79 2.94
C ALA A 151 -4.23 -10.49 2.65
N GLN A 152 -3.71 -9.39 3.22
CA GLN A 152 -2.31 -8.98 3.09
C GLN A 152 -1.35 -9.99 3.74
N ALA A 153 -1.66 -10.45 4.96
CA ALA A 153 -0.88 -11.46 5.66
C ALA A 153 -0.83 -12.78 4.88
N THR A 154 -1.97 -13.23 4.36
CA THR A 154 -2.05 -14.46 3.55
C THR A 154 -1.22 -14.34 2.28
N ALA A 155 -1.34 -13.22 1.56
CA ALA A 155 -0.57 -12.98 0.35
C ALA A 155 0.94 -12.88 0.63
N ALA A 156 1.33 -12.19 1.69
CA ALA A 156 2.74 -12.05 2.08
C ALA A 156 3.34 -13.41 2.46
N ALA A 157 2.67 -14.19 3.32
CA ALA A 157 3.14 -15.52 3.73
C ALA A 157 3.20 -16.53 2.58
N LEU A 158 2.39 -16.35 1.54
CA LEU A 158 2.44 -17.16 0.32
C LEU A 158 3.66 -16.81 -0.55
N LEU A 159 4.01 -15.53 -0.64
CA LEU A 159 5.15 -15.05 -1.42
C LEU A 159 6.49 -15.28 -0.72
N ASP A 160 6.51 -15.11 0.60
CA ASP A 160 7.67 -15.31 1.46
C ASP A 160 7.24 -16.02 2.76
N PRO A 161 7.47 -17.35 2.87
CA PRO A 161 7.14 -18.11 4.07
C PRO A 161 7.89 -17.67 5.34
N GLU A 162 8.98 -16.91 5.23
CA GLU A 162 9.75 -16.40 6.36
C GLU A 162 9.35 -14.97 6.77
N VAL A 163 8.38 -14.36 6.09
CA VAL A 163 7.91 -13.01 6.43
C VAL A 163 7.37 -12.96 7.87
N ASP A 164 7.93 -12.06 8.68
CA ASP A 164 7.52 -11.83 10.07
C ASP A 164 6.82 -10.48 10.28
N THR A 165 6.98 -9.56 9.33
CA THR A 165 6.57 -8.17 9.47
C THR A 165 6.13 -7.61 8.12
N ILE A 166 4.96 -6.98 8.10
CA ILE A 166 4.42 -6.27 6.94
C ILE A 166 4.19 -4.82 7.34
N PHE A 167 4.74 -3.91 6.53
CA PHE A 167 4.38 -2.51 6.54
C PHE A 167 3.57 -2.21 5.29
N GLU A 168 2.30 -1.86 5.47
CA GLU A 168 1.47 -1.34 4.39
C GLU A 168 1.34 0.17 4.52
N ILE A 169 1.73 0.88 3.48
CA ILE A 169 1.65 2.34 3.42
C ILE A 169 0.57 2.70 2.41
N GLY A 170 -0.65 2.85 2.93
CA GLY A 170 -1.81 3.24 2.16
C GLY A 170 -1.83 4.74 1.86
N GLY A 171 -2.88 5.19 1.17
CA GLY A 171 -3.08 6.61 0.88
C GLY A 171 -3.47 7.42 2.11
N GLN A 172 -4.33 6.88 2.98
CA GLN A 172 -4.88 7.58 4.16
C GLN A 172 -4.46 6.99 5.50
N ASP A 173 -4.07 5.72 5.53
CA ASP A 173 -3.60 5.03 6.72
C ASP A 173 -2.32 4.26 6.39
N SER A 174 -1.65 3.82 7.45
CA SER A 174 -0.54 2.87 7.36
C SER A 174 -0.76 1.77 8.40
N LYS A 175 -0.31 0.57 8.06
CA LYS A 175 -0.53 -0.64 8.85
C LYS A 175 0.79 -1.32 9.12
N TYR A 176 0.94 -1.76 10.36
CA TYR A 176 1.96 -2.71 10.79
C TYR A 176 1.26 -4.03 11.06
N ILE A 177 1.78 -5.14 10.55
CA ILE A 177 1.26 -6.49 10.79
C ILE A 177 2.44 -7.39 11.15
N SER A 178 2.38 -8.03 12.30
CA SER A 178 3.36 -9.02 12.74
C SER A 178 2.82 -10.44 12.55
N LEU A 179 3.67 -11.33 12.05
CA LEU A 179 3.37 -12.72 11.78
C LEU A 179 4.31 -13.64 12.58
N ASP A 180 3.75 -14.72 13.14
CA ASP A 180 4.50 -15.90 13.59
C ASP A 180 4.10 -17.07 12.69
N ARG A 181 5.05 -17.59 11.90
CA ARG A 181 4.85 -18.74 11.00
C ARG A 181 3.61 -18.58 10.12
N GLY A 182 3.47 -17.41 9.50
CA GLY A 182 2.37 -17.06 8.59
C GLY A 182 1.04 -16.72 9.28
N VAL A 183 0.98 -16.71 10.62
CA VAL A 183 -0.21 -16.35 11.38
C VAL A 183 -0.07 -14.95 11.95
N VAL A 184 -1.08 -14.10 11.77
CA VAL A 184 -1.10 -12.75 12.35
C VAL A 184 -1.13 -12.86 13.88
N VAL A 185 -0.12 -12.30 14.55
CA VAL A 185 -0.02 -12.27 16.01
C VAL A 185 -0.28 -10.89 16.59
N ASP A 186 0.00 -9.84 15.83
CA ASP A 186 -0.22 -8.45 16.23
C ASP A 186 -0.42 -7.56 15.00
N PHE A 187 -1.14 -6.45 15.16
CA PHE A 187 -1.26 -5.43 14.11
C PHE A 187 -1.61 -4.07 14.70
N GLU A 188 -1.10 -3.01 14.07
CA GLU A 188 -1.34 -1.63 14.46
C GLU A 188 -1.69 -0.78 13.23
N MET A 189 -2.56 0.20 13.42
CA MET A 189 -3.06 1.07 12.34
C MET A 189 -2.96 2.53 12.76
N ASN A 190 -2.32 3.36 11.93
CA ASN A 190 -2.35 4.81 12.11
C ASN A 190 -3.53 5.40 11.33
N HIS A 191 -4.60 5.74 12.05
CA HIS A 191 -5.81 6.33 11.46
C HIS A 191 -5.86 7.86 11.51
N ALA A 192 -5.07 8.51 12.37
CA ALA A 192 -5.28 9.92 12.72
C ALA A 192 -4.24 10.87 12.14
N CYS A 193 -3.08 10.37 11.71
CA CYS A 193 -2.00 11.20 11.22
C CYS A 193 -1.69 10.86 9.76
N ALA A 194 -1.86 11.84 8.87
CA ALA A 194 -1.40 11.74 7.48
C ALA A 194 0.14 11.59 7.38
N ALA A 195 0.88 11.96 8.43
CA ALA A 195 2.32 11.70 8.46
C ALA A 195 2.59 10.19 8.38
N GLY A 196 3.33 9.78 7.35
CA GLY A 196 3.64 8.38 7.09
C GLY A 196 2.71 7.67 6.11
N THR A 197 1.82 8.38 5.40
CA THR A 197 0.95 7.82 4.36
C THR A 197 1.25 8.40 2.98
N GLY A 198 0.68 7.81 1.93
CA GLY A 198 0.83 8.27 0.55
C GLY A 198 0.31 9.71 0.33
N SER A 199 -0.78 10.10 0.99
CA SER A 199 -1.34 11.47 0.84
C SER A 199 -0.37 12.56 1.30
N PHE A 200 0.45 12.31 2.32
CA PHE A 200 1.48 13.26 2.72
C PHE A 200 2.56 13.43 1.65
N LEU A 201 2.97 12.34 0.99
CA LEU A 201 3.93 12.40 -0.11
C LEU A 201 3.34 13.14 -1.32
N GLU A 202 2.07 12.89 -1.65
CA GLU A 202 1.35 13.62 -2.70
C GLU A 202 1.29 15.13 -2.39
N GLU A 203 0.96 15.52 -1.16
CA GLU A 203 0.94 16.93 -0.75
C GLU A 203 2.33 17.58 -0.86
N GLN A 204 3.39 16.87 -0.46
CA GLN A 204 4.75 17.42 -0.58
C GLN A 204 5.17 17.54 -2.04
N ALA A 205 4.81 16.57 -2.89
CA ALA A 205 5.09 16.62 -4.32
C ALA A 205 4.39 17.82 -4.97
N GLU A 206 3.12 18.03 -4.66
CA GLU A 206 2.33 19.17 -5.15
C GLU A 206 2.94 20.51 -4.72
N ARG A 207 3.32 20.65 -3.44
CA ARG A 207 3.97 21.86 -2.91
C ARG A 207 5.31 22.17 -3.56
N LEU A 208 6.04 21.13 -3.96
CA LEU A 208 7.33 21.25 -4.65
C LEU A 208 7.17 21.39 -6.18
N GLY A 209 5.95 21.26 -6.71
CA GLY A 209 5.69 21.30 -8.15
C GLY A 209 6.29 20.13 -8.92
N ILE A 210 6.40 18.96 -8.28
CA ILE A 210 7.01 17.75 -8.86
C ILE A 210 5.99 16.62 -9.00
N ASN A 211 6.20 15.74 -9.97
CA ASN A 211 5.40 14.54 -10.17
C ASN A 211 5.78 13.46 -9.13
N ILE A 212 4.79 12.97 -8.38
CA ILE A 212 4.98 11.96 -7.34
C ILE A 212 5.49 10.60 -7.88
N GLN A 213 5.06 10.21 -9.09
CA GLN A 213 5.40 8.92 -9.70
C GLN A 213 6.76 8.95 -10.39
N GLU A 214 7.10 10.06 -11.04
CA GLU A 214 8.27 10.15 -11.91
C GLU A 214 9.48 10.78 -11.22
N GLN A 215 9.28 11.84 -10.41
CA GLN A 215 10.38 12.71 -9.98
C GLN A 215 10.70 12.59 -8.48
N PHE A 216 9.70 12.27 -7.65
CA PHE A 216 9.84 12.37 -6.20
C PHE A 216 10.94 11.45 -5.65
N ALA A 217 10.93 10.17 -6.02
CA ALA A 217 11.91 9.19 -5.54
C ALA A 217 13.33 9.50 -6.05
N GLU A 218 13.46 9.91 -7.30
CA GLU A 218 14.75 10.27 -7.90
C GLU A 218 15.40 11.45 -7.18
N LEU A 219 14.62 12.51 -6.93
CA LEU A 219 15.09 13.69 -6.20
C LEU A 219 15.44 13.38 -4.74
N ALA A 220 14.65 12.53 -4.08
CA ALA A 220 14.89 12.13 -2.69
C ALA A 220 16.17 11.29 -2.51
N LEU A 221 16.52 10.48 -3.51
CA LEU A 221 17.67 9.58 -3.47
C LEU A 221 18.93 10.14 -4.13
N GLY A 222 18.83 11.28 -4.83
CA GLY A 222 19.92 11.88 -5.59
C GLY A 222 20.95 12.69 -4.77
N SER A 223 20.91 12.63 -3.43
CA SER A 223 21.78 13.39 -2.51
C SER A 223 23.05 12.65 -2.11
#